data_AF-A0A0G1V6R3-F1
#
_entry.id   AF-A0A0G1V6R3-F1
#
_cell.length_a   1.000
_cell.length_b   1.000
_cell.length_c   1.000
_cell.angle_alpha   90.00
_cell.angle_beta   90.00
_cell.angle_gamma   90.00
#
_symmetry.space_group_name_H-M   'P 1'
#
loop_
_entity.id
_entity.type
_entity.pdbx_description
1 polymer ?
#
loop_
_entity_poly.entity_id
_entity_poly.type
_entity_poly.pdbx_seq_one_letter_code
_entity_poly.pdbx_strand_id
1 'polypeptide(L)' 'MTSKEASERAKKLRGLIEHHRRLYYEKDKPEISDAAFDTLAHELEELEQKFPE' A
#
# COMPACT_ATOMS: atom_id res chain seq x y z
N MET A 1 -2.98 16.51 -6.45
CA MET A 1 -2.52 15.91 -5.19
C MET A 1 -1.32 16.72 -4.72
N THR A 2 -1.39 17.28 -3.53
CA THR A 2 -0.28 17.99 -2.88
C THR A 2 0.63 17.00 -2.16
N SER A 3 1.86 17.40 -1.82
CA SER A 3 2.79 16.55 -1.04
C SER A 3 2.14 16.00 0.25
N LYS A 4 1.36 16.85 0.94
CA LYS A 4 0.63 16.46 2.15
C LYS A 4 -0.44 15.40 1.88
N GLU A 5 -1.20 15.53 0.79
CA GLU A 5 -2.19 14.52 0.38
C GLU A 5 -1.51 13.21 -0.04
N ALA A 6 -0.36 13.28 -0.74
CA ALA A 6 0.43 12.12 -1.12
C ALA A 6 0.95 11.37 0.11
N SER A 7 1.47 12.09 1.09
CA SER A 7 1.92 11.53 2.38
C SER A 7 0.79 10.83 3.14
N GLU A 8 -0.42 11.43 3.19
CA GLU A 8 -1.59 10.79 3.80
C GLU A 8 -2.04 9.53 3.05
N ARG A 9 -2.03 9.56 1.71
CA ARG A 9 -2.36 8.41 0.87
C ARG A 9 -1.34 7.29 1.05
N ALA A 10 -0.04 7.61 1.04
CA ALA A 10 1.04 6.67 1.27
C ALA A 10 0.92 5.98 2.64
N LYS A 11 0.58 6.74 3.70
CA LYS A 11 0.28 6.15 5.02
C LYS A 11 -0.88 5.15 4.98
N LYS A 12 -1.96 5.45 4.25
CA LYS A 12 -3.09 4.54 4.09
C LYS A 12 -2.70 3.27 3.34
N LEU A 13 -1.97 3.41 2.23
CA LEU A 13 -1.49 2.27 1.44
C LEU A 13 -0.57 1.35 2.25
N ARG A 14 0.38 1.93 2.99
CA ARG A 14 1.25 1.17 3.91
C ARG A 14 0.44 0.35 4.92
N GLY A 15 -0.58 0.95 5.54
CA GLY A 15 -1.46 0.26 6.49
C GLY A 15 -2.25 -0.89 5.84
N LEU A 16 -2.76 -0.71 4.62
CA LEU A 16 -3.45 -1.76 3.87
C LEU A 16 -2.51 -2.90 3.50
N ILE A 17 -1.33 -2.58 2.99
CA ILE A 17 -0.29 -3.55 2.64
C ILE A 17 0.10 -4.37 3.87
N GLU A 18 0.37 -3.74 5.02
CA GLU A 18 0.66 -4.47 6.26
C GLU A 18 -0.50 -5.35 6.70
N HIS A 19 -1.74 -4.86 6.67
CA HIS A 19 -2.92 -5.64 7.03
C HIS A 19 -3.08 -6.88 6.15
N HIS A 20 -2.99 -6.73 4.83
CA HIS A 20 -3.10 -7.85 3.90
C HIS A 20 -1.93 -8.82 4.00
N ARG A 21 -0.71 -8.30 4.16
CA ARG A 21 0.49 -9.12 4.42
C ARG A 21 0.30 -9.95 5.69
N ARG A 22 -0.21 -9.33 6.75
CA ARG A 22 -0.50 -9.98 8.02
C ARG A 22 -1.50 -11.12 7.85
N LEU A 23 -2.58 -10.90 7.11
CA LEU A 23 -3.59 -11.92 6.84
C LEU A 23 -3.06 -13.09 6.00
N TYR A 24 -2.21 -12.79 5.02
CA TYR A 24 -1.54 -13.78 4.19
C TYR A 24 -0.67 -14.70 5.06
N TYR A 25 0.23 -14.13 5.88
CA TYR A 25 1.19 -14.93 6.65
C TYR A 25 0.66 -15.48 7.98
N GLU A 26 -0.20 -14.74 8.71
CA GLU A 26 -0.68 -15.18 10.03
C GLU A 26 -1.95 -16.03 9.94
N LYS A 27 -2.84 -15.72 8.99
CA LYS A 27 -4.18 -16.34 8.95
C LYS A 27 -4.38 -17.31 7.79
N ASP A 28 -3.42 -17.41 6.87
CA ASP A 28 -3.53 -18.17 5.61
C ASP A 28 -4.83 -17.81 4.86
N LYS A 29 -5.25 -16.54 5.00
CA LYS A 29 -6.54 -16.02 4.51
C LYS A 29 -6.32 -14.69 3.81
N PRO A 30 -5.72 -14.69 2.61
CA PRO A 30 -5.62 -13.48 1.81
C PRO A 30 -7.02 -12.93 1.49
N GLU A 31 -7.26 -11.68 1.85
CA GLU A 31 -8.50 -10.96 1.46
C GLU A 31 -8.42 -10.42 0.03
N ILE A 32 -7.21 -10.24 -0.48
CA ILE A 32 -6.94 -9.73 -1.83
C ILE A 32 -5.99 -10.68 -2.55
N SER A 33 -6.10 -10.76 -3.88
CA SER A 33 -5.16 -11.52 -4.71
C SER A 33 -3.79 -10.85 -4.74
N ASP A 34 -2.74 -11.63 -5.04
CA ASP A 34 -1.37 -11.11 -5.19
C ASP A 34 -1.30 -9.94 -6.17
N ALA A 35 -2.02 -9.99 -7.30
CA ALA A 35 -2.08 -8.88 -8.26
C ALA A 35 -2.64 -7.57 -7.67
N ALA A 36 -3.62 -7.66 -6.77
CA ALA A 36 -4.17 -6.49 -6.09
C ALA A 36 -3.17 -5.96 -5.05
N PHE A 37 -2.44 -6.84 -4.37
CA PHE A 37 -1.36 -6.46 -3.47
C PHE A 37 -0.21 -5.75 -4.21
N ASP A 38 0.22 -6.31 -5.35
CA ASP A 38 1.20 -5.68 -6.24
C ASP A 38 0.73 -4.29 -6.69
N THR A 39 -0.56 -4.13 -7.02
CA THR A 39 -1.11 -2.83 -7.41
C THR A 39 -1.01 -1.82 -6.26
N LEU A 40 -1.32 -2.22 -5.01
CA LEU A 40 -1.19 -1.35 -3.84
C LEU A 40 0.27 -0.95 -3.59
N ALA A 41 1.20 -1.89 -3.73
CA ALA A 41 2.63 -1.64 -3.57
C ALA A 41 3.16 -0.70 -4.66
N HIS A 42 2.73 -0.90 -5.91
CA HIS A 42 3.10 -0.03 -7.03
C HIS A 42 2.54 1.38 -6.87
N GLU A 43 1.27 1.54 -6.45
CA GLU A 43 0.70 2.86 -6.17
C GLU A 43 1.50 3.59 -5.08
N LEU A 44 1.94 2.88 -4.03
CA LEU A 44 2.77 3.46 -2.98
C LEU A 44 4.12 3.93 -3.53
N GLU A 45 4.81 3.11 -4.31
CA GLU A 45 6.09 3.46 -4.93
C GLU A 45 5.94 4.66 -5.87
N GLU A 46 4.90 4.69 -6.70
CA GLU A 46 4.62 5.81 -7.59
C GLU A 46 4.38 7.12 -6.82
N LEU A 47 3.70 7.06 -5.68
CA LEU A 47 3.48 8.23 -4.84
C LEU A 47 4.79 8.72 -4.21
N GLU A 48 5.63 7.81 -3.73
CA GLU A 48 6.95 8.16 -3.17
C GLU A 48 7.89 8.75 -4.24
N GLN A 49 7.82 8.26 -5.48
CA GLN A 49 8.59 8.81 -6.60
C GLN A 49 8.08 10.17 -7.08
N LYS A 50 6.75 10.36 -7.14
CA LYS A 50 6.14 11.62 -7.59
C LYS A 50 6.23 12.72 -6.53
N PHE A 51 6.30 12.35 -5.25
CA PHE A 51 6.37 13.27 -4.12
C PHE A 51 7.53 12.90 -3.18
N PRO A 52 8.78 13.12 -3.62
CA PRO A 52 9.93 13.01 -2.74
C PRO A 52 9.88 14.18 -1.74
N GLU A 53 9.44 13.91 -0.50
CA GLU A 53 9.56 14.86 0.63
C GLU A 53 11.02 14.98 1.10
#